data_AF-A0A1H1UX52-F1
#
_entry.id   AF-A0A1H1UX52-F1
#
_cell.length_a   1.000
_cell.length_b   1.000
_cell.length_c   1.000
_cell.angle_alpha   90.00
_cell.angle_beta   90.00
_cell.angle_gamma   90.00
#
_symmetry.space_group_name_H-M   'P 1'
#
loop_
_entity.id
_entity.type
_entity.pdbx_description
1 polymer ?
#
loop_
_entity_poly.entity_id
_entity_poly.type
_entity_poly.pdbx_seq_one_letter_code
_entity_poly.pdbx_strand_id
1 'polypeptide(L)'
;MSSRLTISAFARTVGLTPSALRFYDDAGLLAPAAVDERNGYRYYDDDQRRRAVLVRQMRELDVPLTTMRAVLDGSPADAERLLTEHVDLLTGRADRARVELADLLRALRGTDDGLSPSMIGPTTFAIGGPELAGAIRQVAPFAAAPPTTGEPGAGDRLDCLLLDVTAGELTVVGTDRYRLGARSLRVTEFDGPDRRLPVSATRLVAVSDWLRRQRRIRVHYTDAALLITPDHDQPDAADGSTDQAEQRLPVADDHFPDYRRVLDSTAQSAGRHRMIIDRIRLLELISADQTSTVVLQPVAEQVLISRVNDPEVRRLPAVCNGPAERVGFSPTLLASALQSSVGPDVLIELAPGSAAVVRSADDGSFSTLVMPRRLDDQPDPDERPADDVGPA
;
A
#
# COMPACT_ATOMS: atom_id res chain seq x y z
N MET A 1 -33.10 12.77 -38.34
CA MET A 1 -33.93 12.94 -37.13
C MET A 1 -33.53 11.83 -36.18
N SER A 2 -32.69 12.11 -35.18
CA SER A 2 -32.25 11.08 -34.22
C SER A 2 -33.42 10.72 -33.30
N SER A 3 -33.79 9.44 -33.31
CA SER A 3 -34.82 8.91 -32.41
C SER A 3 -34.24 8.86 -31.00
N ARG A 4 -34.56 9.86 -30.18
CA ARG A 4 -34.16 9.91 -28.78
C ARG A 4 -34.93 8.89 -27.95
N LEU A 5 -34.20 8.06 -27.23
CA LEU A 5 -34.74 7.02 -26.38
C LEU A 5 -34.65 7.46 -24.91
N THR A 6 -35.72 7.22 -24.15
CA THR A 6 -35.67 7.36 -22.69
C THR A 6 -34.64 6.41 -22.11
N ILE A 7 -34.06 6.75 -20.96
CA ILE A 7 -33.05 5.91 -20.30
C ILE A 7 -33.44 4.44 -20.20
N SER A 8 -34.70 4.13 -19.89
CA SER A 8 -35.20 2.76 -19.79
C SER A 8 -35.32 2.07 -21.16
N ALA A 9 -35.69 2.81 -22.20
CA ALA A 9 -35.75 2.27 -23.56
C ALA A 9 -34.34 2.02 -24.13
N PHE A 10 -33.41 2.97 -23.93
CA PHE A 10 -32.02 2.83 -24.36
C PHE A 10 -31.29 1.73 -23.59
N ALA A 11 -31.46 1.66 -22.26
CA ALA A 11 -30.92 0.59 -21.41
C ALA A 11 -31.24 -0.80 -21.96
N ARG A 12 -32.51 -1.06 -22.30
CA ARG A 12 -32.95 -2.34 -22.86
C ARG A 12 -32.26 -2.70 -24.17
N THR A 13 -31.99 -1.71 -25.02
CA THR A 13 -31.45 -1.99 -26.34
C THR A 13 -29.94 -2.24 -26.34
N VAL A 14 -29.21 -1.65 -25.40
CA VAL A 14 -27.76 -1.87 -25.23
C VAL A 14 -27.45 -2.90 -24.15
N GLY A 15 -28.49 -3.51 -23.55
CA GLY A 15 -28.38 -4.49 -22.47
C GLY A 15 -27.67 -3.96 -21.24
N LEU A 16 -27.96 -2.71 -20.86
CA LEU A 16 -27.53 -2.08 -19.61
C LEU A 16 -28.75 -1.80 -18.74
N THR A 17 -28.54 -1.47 -17.46
CA THR A 17 -29.61 -0.99 -16.59
C THR A 17 -29.68 0.55 -16.61
N PRO A 18 -30.83 1.16 -16.30
CA PRO A 18 -30.91 2.61 -16.13
C PRO A 18 -30.03 3.17 -15.00
N SER A 19 -29.67 2.37 -14.00
CA SER A 19 -28.70 2.77 -12.98
C SER A 19 -27.27 2.73 -13.53
N ALA A 20 -26.91 1.74 -14.34
CA ALA A 20 -25.60 1.66 -14.99
C ALA A 20 -25.37 2.85 -15.94
N LEU A 21 -26.39 3.26 -16.70
CA LEU A 21 -26.30 4.44 -17.57
C LEU A 21 -26.05 5.75 -16.79
N ARG A 22 -26.63 5.90 -15.59
CA ARG A 22 -26.34 7.04 -14.70
C ARG A 22 -24.92 6.97 -14.15
N PHE A 23 -24.51 5.78 -13.72
CA PHE A 23 -23.15 5.56 -13.26
C PHE A 23 -22.10 5.90 -14.34
N TYR A 24 -22.33 5.53 -15.60
CA TYR A 24 -21.41 5.85 -16.69
C TYR A 24 -21.46 7.32 -17.12
N ASP A 25 -22.57 8.01 -16.92
CA ASP A 25 -22.68 9.46 -17.03
C ASP A 25 -21.80 10.14 -15.96
N ASP A 26 -22.00 9.77 -14.69
CA ASP A 26 -21.22 10.28 -13.55
C ASP A 26 -19.72 9.98 -13.68
N ALA A 27 -19.39 8.80 -14.21
CA ALA A 27 -18.02 8.38 -14.50
C ALA A 27 -17.46 8.97 -15.82
N GLY A 28 -18.17 9.87 -16.50
CA GLY A 28 -17.72 10.55 -17.72
C GLY A 28 -17.47 9.61 -18.91
N LEU A 29 -18.07 8.42 -18.91
CA LEU A 29 -17.92 7.39 -19.94
C LEU A 29 -19.04 7.44 -20.96
N LEU A 30 -20.26 7.82 -20.57
CA LEU A 30 -21.42 7.90 -21.47
C LEU A 30 -22.45 8.92 -20.96
N ALA A 31 -22.26 10.19 -21.33
CA ALA A 31 -23.20 11.25 -21.02
C ALA A 31 -24.52 11.13 -21.83
N PRO A 32 -25.69 11.49 -21.27
CA PRO A 32 -26.95 11.53 -22.01
C PRO A 32 -26.89 12.62 -23.10
N ALA A 33 -27.52 12.36 -24.25
CA ALA A 33 -27.66 13.34 -25.31
C ALA A 33 -28.51 14.55 -24.90
N ALA A 34 -29.47 14.35 -23.99
CA ALA A 34 -30.25 15.43 -23.38
C ALA A 34 -30.78 15.03 -22.01
N VAL A 35 -30.93 16.01 -21.13
CA VAL A 35 -31.64 15.88 -19.85
C VAL A 35 -32.79 16.88 -19.86
N ASP A 36 -34.01 16.43 -19.62
CA ASP A 36 -35.18 17.30 -19.52
C ASP A 36 -35.11 18.11 -18.22
N GLU A 37 -35.03 19.43 -18.37
CA GLU A 37 -34.84 20.39 -17.28
C GLU A 37 -36.01 20.42 -16.29
N ARG A 38 -37.21 19.97 -16.68
CA ARG A 38 -38.41 20.03 -15.83
C ARG A 38 -38.60 18.82 -14.93
N ASN A 39 -38.12 17.65 -15.35
CA ASN A 39 -38.38 16.38 -14.65
C ASN A 39 -37.12 15.51 -14.47
N GLY A 40 -35.96 15.93 -14.98
CA GLY A 40 -34.69 15.22 -14.88
C GLY A 40 -34.60 13.94 -15.73
N TYR A 41 -35.52 13.72 -16.67
CA TYR A 41 -35.48 12.54 -17.54
C TYR A 41 -34.28 12.62 -18.50
N ARG A 42 -33.51 11.53 -18.55
CA ARG A 42 -32.36 11.37 -19.44
C ARG A 42 -32.79 10.73 -20.75
N TYR A 43 -32.31 11.29 -21.85
CA TYR A 43 -32.51 10.83 -23.21
C TYR A 43 -31.17 10.55 -23.89
N TYR A 44 -31.15 9.47 -24.66
CA TYR A 44 -29.96 9.00 -25.38
C TYR A 44 -30.28 8.91 -26.87
N ASP A 45 -29.30 9.28 -27.70
CA ASP A 45 -29.40 9.16 -29.15
C ASP A 45 -28.96 7.77 -29.63
N ASP A 46 -29.42 7.38 -30.82
CA ASP A 46 -29.18 6.05 -31.38
C ASP A 46 -27.69 5.80 -31.70
N ASP A 47 -26.94 6.85 -32.02
CA ASP A 47 -25.50 6.83 -32.28
C ASP A 47 -24.67 6.48 -31.04
N GLN A 48 -25.18 6.80 -29.83
CA GLN A 48 -24.54 6.49 -28.56
C GLN A 48 -24.53 4.99 -28.25
N ARG A 49 -25.30 4.18 -28.97
CA ARG A 49 -25.36 2.72 -28.76
C ARG A 49 -24.01 2.04 -28.89
N ARG A 50 -23.23 2.41 -29.92
CA ARG A 50 -21.92 1.78 -30.15
C ARG A 50 -20.99 2.01 -28.96
N ARG A 51 -20.95 3.25 -28.45
CA ARG A 51 -20.19 3.62 -27.25
C ARG A 51 -20.69 2.87 -26.01
N ALA A 52 -22.00 2.81 -25.81
CA ALA A 52 -22.61 2.09 -24.68
C ALA A 52 -22.31 0.59 -24.68
N VAL A 53 -22.34 -0.05 -25.85
CA VAL A 53 -21.99 -1.47 -26.01
C VAL A 53 -20.50 -1.70 -25.71
N LEU A 54 -19.60 -0.82 -26.16
CA LEU A 54 -18.17 -0.91 -25.84
C LEU A 54 -17.91 -0.74 -24.35
N VAL A 55 -18.55 0.23 -23.69
CA VAL A 55 -18.47 0.41 -22.23
C VAL A 55 -18.91 -0.86 -21.51
N ARG A 56 -20.04 -1.45 -21.91
CA ARG A 56 -20.55 -2.70 -21.33
C ARG A 56 -19.53 -3.84 -21.51
N GLN A 57 -19.05 -4.04 -22.73
CA GLN A 57 -18.10 -5.12 -23.06
C GLN A 57 -16.79 -4.98 -22.29
N MET A 58 -16.21 -3.77 -22.24
CA MET A 58 -15.00 -3.53 -21.46
C MET A 58 -15.24 -3.72 -19.96
N ARG A 59 -16.44 -3.42 -19.46
CA ARG A 59 -16.79 -3.68 -18.06
C ARG A 59 -16.93 -5.17 -17.76
N GLU A 60 -17.50 -5.94 -18.67
CA GLU A 60 -17.55 -7.41 -18.57
C GLU A 60 -16.16 -8.05 -18.59
N LEU A 61 -15.15 -7.33 -19.12
CA LEU A 61 -13.75 -7.74 -19.19
C LEU A 61 -12.86 -7.10 -18.10
N ASP A 62 -13.47 -6.54 -17.05
CA ASP A 62 -12.77 -5.91 -15.91
C ASP A 62 -11.74 -4.82 -16.30
N VAL A 63 -11.93 -4.17 -17.45
CA VAL A 63 -11.09 -3.04 -17.86
C VAL A 63 -11.29 -1.89 -16.86
N PRO A 64 -10.22 -1.24 -16.35
CA PRO A 64 -10.37 -0.08 -15.47
C PRO A 64 -11.08 1.09 -16.16
N LEU A 65 -11.88 1.87 -15.43
CA LEU A 65 -12.63 3.01 -16.02
C LEU A 65 -11.72 4.06 -16.66
N THR A 66 -10.51 4.24 -16.12
CA THR A 66 -9.46 5.12 -16.67
C THR A 66 -9.03 4.65 -18.06
N THR A 67 -8.73 3.35 -18.20
CA THR A 67 -8.41 2.70 -19.47
C THR A 67 -9.59 2.76 -20.43
N MET A 68 -10.82 2.52 -19.96
CA MET A 68 -12.02 2.65 -20.81
C MET A 68 -12.16 4.05 -21.39
N ARG A 69 -11.93 5.10 -20.59
CA ARG A 69 -11.99 6.48 -21.09
C ARG A 69 -10.95 6.72 -22.17
N ALA A 70 -9.70 6.30 -21.93
CA ALA A 70 -8.61 6.41 -22.90
C ALA A 70 -8.90 5.62 -24.20
N VAL A 71 -9.54 4.45 -24.10
CA VAL A 71 -9.96 3.65 -25.25
C VAL A 71 -11.09 4.31 -26.05
N LEU A 72 -12.06 4.93 -25.36
CA LEU A 72 -13.23 5.52 -26.00
C LEU A 72 -12.97 6.89 -26.63
N ASP A 73 -12.02 7.65 -26.07
CA ASP A 73 -11.72 9.01 -26.50
C ASP A 73 -10.39 9.11 -27.29
N GLY A 74 -9.61 8.02 -27.32
CA GLY A 74 -8.31 7.93 -28.00
C GLY A 74 -8.39 7.51 -29.47
N SER A 75 -7.21 7.43 -30.11
CA SER A 75 -7.10 6.92 -31.48
C SER A 75 -7.32 5.40 -31.53
N PRO A 76 -7.73 4.82 -32.67
CA PRO A 76 -7.87 3.37 -32.81
C PRO A 76 -6.59 2.59 -32.44
N ALA A 77 -5.42 3.16 -32.74
CA ALA A 77 -4.13 2.55 -32.42
C ALA A 77 -3.82 2.58 -30.92
N ASP A 78 -4.17 3.67 -30.22
CA ASP A 78 -4.01 3.76 -28.76
C ASP A 78 -4.98 2.85 -28.03
N ALA A 79 -6.23 2.78 -28.51
CA ALA A 79 -7.24 1.87 -27.99
C ALA A 79 -6.79 0.40 -28.10
N GLU A 80 -6.25 0.00 -29.26
CA GLU A 80 -5.73 -1.35 -29.48
C GLU A 80 -4.55 -1.67 -28.56
N ARG A 81 -3.59 -0.73 -28.42
CA ARG A 81 -2.45 -0.90 -27.53
C ARG A 81 -2.88 -1.06 -26.07
N LEU A 82 -3.75 -0.19 -25.57
CA LEU A 82 -4.24 -0.23 -24.19
C LEU A 82 -5.04 -1.50 -23.88
N LEU A 83 -5.85 -1.97 -24.82
CA LEU A 83 -6.58 -3.23 -24.66
C LEU A 83 -5.63 -4.44 -24.72
N THR A 84 -4.57 -4.39 -25.53
CA THR A 84 -3.55 -5.45 -25.58
C THR A 84 -2.76 -5.52 -24.28
N GLU A 85 -2.32 -4.37 -23.74
CA GLU A 85 -1.67 -4.29 -22.43
C GLU A 85 -2.57 -4.84 -21.31
N HIS A 86 -3.88 -4.59 -21.37
CA HIS A 86 -4.85 -5.15 -20.43
C HIS A 86 -5.02 -6.67 -20.60
N VAL A 87 -5.01 -7.18 -21.84
CA VAL A 87 -5.03 -8.62 -22.12
C VAL A 87 -3.79 -9.31 -21.54
N ASP A 88 -2.60 -8.73 -21.68
CA ASP A 88 -1.37 -9.27 -21.10
C ASP A 88 -1.41 -9.29 -19.57
N LEU A 89 -1.95 -8.22 -18.96
CA LEU A 89 -2.16 -8.15 -17.52
C LEU A 89 -3.15 -9.22 -17.02
N LEU A 90 -4.30 -9.37 -17.69
CA LEU A 90 -5.30 -10.39 -17.35
C LEU A 90 -4.73 -11.80 -17.52
N THR A 91 -3.92 -12.03 -18.55
CA THR A 91 -3.27 -13.31 -18.81
C THR A 91 -2.26 -13.63 -17.71
N GLY A 92 -1.39 -12.69 -17.35
CA GLY A 92 -0.45 -12.86 -16.24
C GLY A 92 -1.12 -13.00 -14.87
N ARG A 93 -2.33 -12.45 -14.68
CA ARG A 93 -3.14 -12.68 -13.47
C ARG A 93 -3.80 -14.06 -13.49
N ALA A 94 -4.36 -14.47 -14.62
CA ALA A 94 -4.99 -15.78 -14.77
C ALA A 94 -3.97 -16.92 -14.62
N ASP A 95 -2.75 -16.75 -15.11
CA ASP A 95 -1.70 -17.76 -14.98
C ASP A 95 -1.18 -17.87 -13.53
N ARG A 96 -1.04 -16.75 -12.82
CA ARG A 96 -0.75 -16.76 -11.38
C ARG A 96 -1.87 -17.44 -10.57
N ALA A 97 -3.13 -17.07 -10.83
CA ALA A 97 -4.28 -17.69 -10.18
C ALA A 97 -4.40 -19.20 -10.47
N ARG A 98 -4.07 -19.65 -11.69
CA ARG A 98 -4.02 -21.08 -12.06
C ARG A 98 -2.95 -21.83 -11.30
N VAL A 99 -1.75 -21.25 -11.13
CA VAL A 99 -0.66 -21.86 -10.36
C VAL A 99 -1.02 -21.91 -8.88
N GLU A 100 -1.55 -20.83 -8.31
CA GLU A 100 -2.00 -20.76 -6.92
C GLU A 100 -3.14 -21.76 -6.61
N LEU A 101 -4.12 -21.89 -7.50
CA LEU A 101 -5.23 -22.84 -7.34
C LEU A 101 -4.76 -24.30 -7.50
N ALA A 102 -3.79 -24.56 -8.39
CA ALA A 102 -3.18 -25.89 -8.52
C ALA A 102 -2.40 -26.29 -7.26
N ASP A 103 -1.75 -25.34 -6.60
CA ASP A 103 -1.04 -25.55 -5.33
C ASP A 103 -2.03 -25.72 -4.16
N LEU A 104 -3.14 -24.98 -4.13
CA LEU A 104 -4.22 -25.16 -3.16
C LEU A 104 -4.95 -26.51 -3.31
N LEU A 105 -5.26 -26.94 -4.53
CA LEU A 105 -5.89 -28.24 -4.80
C LEU A 105 -4.94 -29.41 -4.50
N ARG A 106 -3.62 -29.20 -4.55
CA ARG A 106 -2.61 -30.17 -4.11
C ARG A 106 -2.55 -30.25 -2.58
N ALA A 107 -2.66 -29.11 -1.89
CA ALA A 107 -2.72 -29.02 -0.43
C ALA A 107 -4.00 -29.66 0.16
N LEU A 108 -5.16 -29.49 -0.48
CA LEU A 108 -6.42 -30.09 -0.03
C LEU A 108 -6.49 -31.63 -0.24
N ARG A 109 -5.58 -32.22 -1.03
CA ARG A 109 -5.57 -33.67 -1.36
C ARG A 109 -4.64 -34.51 -0.48
N GLY A 110 -3.97 -33.94 0.52
CA GLY A 110 -3.13 -34.65 1.47
C GLY A 110 -3.32 -34.12 2.88
N THR A 111 -4.17 -34.83 3.64
CA THR A 111 -4.85 -34.55 4.91
C THR A 111 -3.98 -34.29 6.16
N ASP A 112 -4.52 -33.41 7.01
CA ASP A 112 -4.60 -33.37 8.49
C ASP A 112 -3.56 -34.13 9.33
N ASP A 113 -2.87 -33.41 10.23
CA ASP A 113 -2.89 -33.74 11.66
C ASP A 113 -2.29 -32.61 12.55
N GLY A 114 -3.08 -32.16 13.54
CA GLY A 114 -2.62 -32.03 14.93
C GLY A 114 -1.94 -30.74 15.42
N LEU A 115 -2.60 -30.05 16.35
CA LEU A 115 -2.04 -29.00 17.22
C LEU A 115 -0.87 -29.47 18.12
N SER A 116 0.09 -28.56 18.38
CA SER A 116 1.20 -28.55 19.40
C SER A 116 2.54 -29.21 18.97
N PRO A 117 3.63 -29.11 19.78
CA PRO A 117 4.51 -27.99 20.11
C PRO A 117 5.95 -28.24 19.59
N SER A 118 6.51 -27.37 18.74
CA SER A 118 7.93 -27.51 18.30
C SER A 118 8.60 -26.15 18.14
N MET A 119 9.31 -25.71 19.19
CA MET A 119 10.14 -24.48 19.18
C MET A 119 11.65 -24.76 19.26
N ILE A 120 12.06 -26.03 19.22
CA ILE A 120 13.44 -26.47 19.43
C ILE A 120 13.99 -27.04 18.11
N GLY A 121 15.05 -26.43 17.58
CA GLY A 121 15.70 -26.83 16.33
C GLY A 121 16.16 -25.63 15.50
N PRO A 122 17.20 -25.77 14.66
CA PRO A 122 17.62 -24.69 13.77
C PRO A 122 16.53 -24.37 12.75
N THR A 123 16.52 -23.15 12.23
CA THR A 123 15.65 -22.73 11.13
C THR A 123 16.50 -22.33 9.94
N THR A 124 16.30 -22.94 8.78
CA THR A 124 17.06 -22.65 7.56
C THR A 124 16.10 -22.24 6.44
N PHE A 125 16.47 -21.27 5.62
CA PHE A 125 15.71 -20.91 4.42
C PHE A 125 16.58 -20.18 3.41
N ALA A 126 16.16 -20.15 2.16
CA ALA A 126 16.81 -19.44 1.07
C ALA A 126 15.93 -18.30 0.54
N ILE A 127 16.56 -17.18 0.20
CA ILE A 127 15.91 -15.97 -0.31
C ILE A 127 16.84 -15.25 -1.29
N GLY A 128 16.31 -14.40 -2.15
CA GLY A 128 17.15 -13.56 -3.01
C GLY A 128 17.83 -12.43 -2.22
N GLY A 129 19.13 -12.23 -2.47
CA GLY A 129 19.93 -11.21 -1.77
C GLY A 129 19.47 -9.78 -2.05
N PRO A 130 19.22 -9.36 -3.31
CA PRO A 130 18.68 -8.06 -3.64
C PRO A 130 17.30 -7.79 -3.02
N GLU A 131 16.45 -8.81 -2.93
CA GLU A 131 15.11 -8.73 -2.35
C GLU A 131 15.18 -8.42 -0.85
N LEU A 132 16.03 -9.15 -0.10
CA LEU A 132 16.25 -8.89 1.32
C LEU A 132 16.89 -7.51 1.55
N ALA A 133 17.91 -7.15 0.76
CA ALA A 133 18.53 -5.83 0.86
C ALA A 133 17.56 -4.68 0.55
N GLY A 134 16.65 -4.89 -0.41
CA GLY A 134 15.57 -3.96 -0.70
C GLY A 134 14.61 -3.81 0.48
N ALA A 135 14.32 -4.90 1.19
CA ALA A 135 13.40 -4.89 2.33
C ALA A 135 14.00 -4.17 3.51
N ILE A 136 15.27 -4.47 3.82
CA ILE A 136 16.03 -3.75 4.83
C ILE A 136 16.05 -2.26 4.52
N ARG A 137 16.35 -1.86 3.27
CA ARG A 137 16.35 -0.44 2.88
C ARG A 137 15.00 0.24 3.10
N GLN A 138 13.88 -0.42 2.77
CA GLN A 138 12.55 0.16 2.92
C GLN A 138 12.09 0.23 4.38
N VAL A 139 12.46 -0.76 5.19
CA VAL A 139 11.96 -0.92 6.56
C VAL A 139 12.89 -0.31 7.62
N ALA A 140 14.21 -0.26 7.39
CA ALA A 140 15.20 0.30 8.32
C ALA A 140 14.89 1.72 8.81
N PRO A 141 14.38 2.67 7.99
CA PRO A 141 14.02 4.01 8.47
C PRO A 141 12.93 4.04 9.55
N PHE A 142 12.20 2.94 9.75
CA PHE A 142 11.16 2.81 10.77
C PHE A 142 11.70 2.32 12.12
N ALA A 143 12.93 1.81 12.20
CA ALA A 143 13.54 1.45 13.47
C ALA A 143 13.88 2.68 14.32
N ALA A 144 13.84 2.56 15.65
CA ALA A 144 14.28 3.62 16.54
C ALA A 144 15.79 3.87 16.41
N ALA A 145 16.21 5.11 16.65
CA ALA A 145 17.64 5.43 16.72
C ALA A 145 18.30 4.63 17.86
N PRO A 146 19.56 4.19 17.69
CA PRO A 146 20.28 3.52 18.76
C PRO A 146 20.40 4.46 19.98
N PRO A 147 20.28 3.94 21.21
CA PRO A 147 20.36 4.76 22.40
C PRO A 147 21.71 5.49 22.45
N THR A 148 21.68 6.81 22.59
CA THR A 148 22.88 7.68 22.58
C THR A 148 23.66 7.66 23.89
N THR A 149 23.10 7.10 24.96
CA THR A 149 23.75 6.99 26.27
C THR A 149 23.26 5.74 26.99
N GLY A 150 24.15 5.08 27.74
CA GLY A 150 23.85 3.89 28.53
C GLY A 150 22.95 4.15 29.74
N GLU A 151 21.75 4.67 29.52
CA GLU A 151 20.66 4.60 30.49
C GLU A 151 20.14 3.16 30.50
N PRO A 152 20.38 2.39 31.58
CA PRO A 152 19.80 1.08 31.76
C PRO A 152 18.35 1.31 32.22
N GLY A 153 17.45 1.52 31.27
CA GLY A 153 16.03 1.67 31.50
C GLY A 153 15.28 0.60 30.72
N ALA A 154 14.56 -0.27 31.43
CA ALA A 154 13.72 -1.31 30.87
C ALA A 154 12.77 -0.76 29.79
N GLY A 155 12.97 -1.17 28.54
CA GLY A 155 12.10 -0.81 27.43
C GLY A 155 12.43 -1.63 26.20
N ASP A 156 11.40 -1.90 25.39
CA ASP A 156 11.52 -2.58 24.09
C ASP A 156 12.68 -1.98 23.29
N ARG A 157 13.68 -2.80 22.98
CA ARG A 157 14.84 -2.42 22.15
C ARG A 157 14.40 -2.33 20.68
N LEU A 158 13.85 -1.18 20.31
CA LEU A 158 13.33 -0.91 18.97
C LEU A 158 14.39 -0.43 17.97
N ASP A 159 15.68 -0.50 18.33
CA ASP A 159 16.84 -0.26 17.45
C ASP A 159 17.11 -1.44 16.48
N CYS A 160 16.13 -2.34 16.35
CA CYS A 160 16.20 -3.56 15.56
C CYS A 160 15.06 -3.65 14.53
N LEU A 161 15.26 -4.51 13.54
CA LEU A 161 14.21 -5.00 12.66
C LEU A 161 13.83 -6.41 13.09
N LEU A 162 12.54 -6.70 13.15
CA LEU A 162 12.04 -8.04 13.32
C LEU A 162 12.04 -8.75 11.97
N LEU A 163 12.74 -9.88 11.89
CA LEU A 163 12.61 -10.86 10.82
C LEU A 163 11.66 -11.95 11.32
N ASP A 164 10.39 -11.86 10.93
CA ASP A 164 9.37 -12.85 11.24
C ASP A 164 9.30 -13.84 10.08
N VAL A 165 9.93 -14.99 10.26
CA VAL A 165 10.01 -16.03 9.24
C VAL A 165 9.07 -17.17 9.56
N THR A 166 8.26 -17.52 8.58
CA THR A 166 7.34 -18.65 8.61
C THR A 166 7.61 -19.55 7.41
N ALA A 167 6.96 -20.70 7.37
CA ALA A 167 6.97 -21.58 6.20
C ALA A 167 6.45 -20.84 4.94
N GLY A 168 7.38 -20.30 4.14
CA GLY A 168 7.11 -19.69 2.83
C GLY A 168 7.16 -18.16 2.79
N GLU A 169 7.18 -17.48 3.94
CA GLU A 169 7.25 -16.02 4.01
C GLU A 169 8.25 -15.53 5.06
N LEU A 170 8.99 -14.48 4.73
CA LEU A 170 9.76 -13.66 5.65
C LEU A 170 9.17 -12.25 5.65
N THR A 171 8.65 -11.81 6.79
CA THR A 171 8.20 -10.43 6.99
C THR A 171 9.28 -9.65 7.75
N VAL A 172 9.79 -8.59 7.13
CA VAL A 172 10.71 -7.64 7.73
C VAL A 172 9.90 -6.48 8.31
N VAL A 173 9.99 -6.27 9.62
CA VAL A 173 9.21 -5.25 10.35
C VAL A 173 10.13 -4.30 11.12
N GLY A 174 9.85 -3.00 11.04
CA GLY A 174 10.55 -1.96 11.78
C GLY A 174 9.54 -1.01 12.42
N THR A 175 9.81 -0.55 13.64
CA THR A 175 8.94 0.40 14.35
C THR A 175 9.72 1.25 15.36
N ASP A 176 9.21 2.45 15.63
CA ASP A 176 9.73 3.39 16.64
C ASP A 176 8.64 3.82 17.64
N ARG A 177 7.58 3.01 17.79
CA ARG A 177 6.33 3.26 18.57
C ARG A 177 5.32 4.20 17.92
N TYR A 178 5.75 5.07 17.00
CA TYR A 178 4.84 6.04 16.35
C TYR A 178 4.51 5.69 14.90
N ARG A 179 5.32 4.83 14.30
CA ARG A 179 5.12 4.30 12.96
C ARG A 179 5.64 2.87 12.86
N LEU A 180 5.15 2.16 11.84
CA LEU A 180 5.54 0.79 11.57
C LEU A 180 5.67 0.59 10.06
N GLY A 181 6.76 -0.02 9.61
CA GLY A 181 6.93 -0.50 8.25
C GLY A 181 7.00 -2.01 8.26
N ALA A 182 6.22 -2.67 7.41
CA ALA A 182 6.26 -4.12 7.23
C ALA A 182 6.38 -4.46 5.75
N ARG A 183 7.36 -5.30 5.41
CA ARG A 183 7.56 -5.81 4.06
C ARG A 183 7.65 -7.32 4.06
N SER A 184 6.81 -7.96 3.28
CA SER A 184 6.83 -9.41 3.10
C SER A 184 7.66 -9.82 1.90
N LEU A 185 8.44 -10.88 2.08
CA LEU A 185 9.24 -11.53 1.05
C LEU A 185 8.93 -13.01 1.06
N ARG A 186 8.98 -13.64 -0.12
CA ARG A 186 8.85 -15.10 -0.19
C ARG A 186 10.16 -15.77 0.19
N VAL A 187 10.10 -16.77 1.07
CA VAL A 187 11.23 -17.67 1.33
C VAL A 187 11.05 -18.98 0.59
N THR A 188 12.17 -19.63 0.29
CA THR A 188 12.24 -20.94 -0.39
C THR A 188 13.12 -21.87 0.42
N GLU A 189 13.04 -23.19 0.23
CA GLU A 189 13.87 -24.17 0.96
C GLU A 189 13.82 -23.98 2.49
N PHE A 190 12.63 -23.65 3.02
CA PHE A 190 12.44 -23.45 4.45
C PHE A 190 12.42 -24.80 5.18
N ASP A 191 13.20 -24.91 6.24
CA ASP A 191 13.29 -26.06 7.13
C ASP A 191 13.40 -25.57 8.59
N GLY A 192 12.78 -26.30 9.51
CA GLY A 192 12.70 -25.93 10.93
C GLY A 192 11.45 -25.13 11.32
N PRO A 193 11.38 -24.64 12.57
CA PRO A 193 10.20 -23.95 13.08
C PRO A 193 10.15 -22.48 12.65
N ASP A 194 8.96 -21.89 12.67
CA ASP A 194 8.75 -20.44 12.53
C ASP A 194 9.54 -19.68 13.59
N ARG A 195 10.11 -18.52 13.22
CA ARG A 195 10.94 -17.72 14.12
C ARG A 195 10.62 -16.24 14.02
N ARG A 196 10.58 -15.60 15.18
CA ARG A 196 10.62 -14.15 15.33
C ARG A 196 12.04 -13.78 15.75
N LEU A 197 12.76 -13.08 14.87
CA LEU A 197 14.18 -12.82 15.02
C LEU A 197 14.46 -11.32 14.99
N PRO A 198 14.52 -10.64 16.15
CA PRO A 198 14.92 -9.24 16.22
C PRO A 198 16.42 -9.10 15.94
N VAL A 199 16.79 -8.34 14.91
CA VAL A 199 18.18 -8.12 14.49
C VAL A 199 18.47 -6.64 14.40
N SER A 200 19.61 -6.19 14.93
CA SER A 200 20.00 -4.77 14.90
C SER A 200 19.88 -4.16 13.50
N ALA A 201 19.13 -3.05 13.39
CA ALA A 201 18.89 -2.37 12.13
C ALA A 201 20.21 -1.89 11.50
N THR A 202 21.11 -1.33 12.30
CA THR A 202 22.45 -0.90 11.87
C THR A 202 23.26 -2.03 11.26
N ARG A 203 23.19 -3.25 11.84
CA ARG A 203 23.92 -4.41 11.31
C ARG A 203 23.32 -4.93 10.01
N LEU A 204 21.99 -5.00 9.92
CA LEU A 204 21.30 -5.36 8.67
C LEU A 204 21.58 -4.37 7.54
N VAL A 205 21.62 -3.08 7.85
CA VAL A 205 22.00 -2.04 6.87
C VAL A 205 23.45 -2.21 6.44
N ALA A 206 24.37 -2.48 7.36
CA ALA A 206 25.79 -2.69 7.05
C ALA A 206 26.04 -3.85 6.08
N VAL A 207 25.25 -4.93 6.15
CA VAL A 207 25.39 -6.08 5.23
C VAL A 207 24.60 -5.92 3.92
N SER A 208 23.80 -4.85 3.77
CA SER A 208 22.92 -4.67 2.61
C SER A 208 23.65 -4.58 1.28
N ASP A 209 24.83 -3.95 1.24
CA ASP A 209 25.63 -3.86 0.00
C ASP A 209 26.29 -5.19 -0.38
N TRP A 210 26.56 -6.05 0.62
CA TRP A 210 26.98 -7.42 0.36
C TRP A 210 25.80 -8.25 -0.17
N LEU A 211 24.63 -8.17 0.47
CA LEU A 211 23.40 -8.87 0.07
C LEU A 211 23.00 -8.57 -1.38
N ARG A 212 23.10 -7.31 -1.82
CA ARG A 212 22.79 -6.91 -3.22
C ARG A 212 23.66 -7.60 -4.26
N ARG A 213 24.86 -8.04 -3.88
CA ARG A 213 25.80 -8.74 -4.78
C ARG A 213 25.55 -10.25 -4.83
N GLN A 214 24.75 -10.80 -3.90
CA GLN A 214 24.45 -12.22 -3.85
C GLN A 214 23.14 -12.51 -4.57
N ARG A 215 23.17 -13.26 -5.67
CA ARG A 215 21.95 -13.64 -6.41
C ARG A 215 20.91 -14.32 -5.50
N ARG A 216 21.39 -15.20 -4.63
CA ARG A 216 20.60 -15.97 -3.67
C ARG A 216 21.46 -16.18 -2.42
N ILE A 217 20.82 -16.14 -1.26
CA ILE A 217 21.45 -16.38 0.04
C ILE A 217 20.69 -17.47 0.76
N ARG A 218 21.42 -18.20 1.60
CA ARG A 218 20.89 -19.16 2.56
C ARG A 218 21.07 -18.57 3.95
N VAL A 219 19.99 -18.60 4.72
CA VAL A 219 19.93 -18.09 6.09
C VAL A 219 19.73 -19.27 7.00
N HIS A 220 20.60 -19.41 7.99
CA HIS A 220 20.56 -20.44 9.01
C HIS A 220 20.54 -19.80 10.38
N TYR A 221 19.49 -20.06 11.16
CA TYR A 221 19.36 -19.62 12.54
C TYR A 221 19.77 -20.75 13.48
N THR A 222 20.86 -20.54 14.19
CA THR A 222 21.36 -21.43 15.26
C THR A 222 22.00 -20.60 16.37
N ASP A 223 21.95 -21.08 17.61
CA ASP A 223 22.66 -20.49 18.77
C ASP A 223 22.48 -18.96 18.90
N ALA A 224 21.24 -18.47 18.77
CA ALA A 224 20.89 -17.05 18.85
C ALA A 224 21.60 -16.14 17.82
N ALA A 225 22.04 -16.70 16.70
CA ALA A 225 22.62 -15.96 15.58
C ALA A 225 22.04 -16.40 14.24
N LEU A 226 21.90 -15.44 13.34
CA LEU A 226 21.64 -15.66 11.92
C LEU A 226 22.96 -15.74 11.19
N LEU A 227 23.19 -16.88 10.55
CA LEU A 227 24.27 -17.10 9.61
C LEU A 227 23.71 -16.94 8.19
N ILE A 228 24.25 -15.99 7.44
CA ILE A 228 23.84 -15.73 6.07
C ILE A 228 25.01 -16.06 5.15
N THR A 229 24.83 -17.08 4.32
CA THR A 229 25.82 -17.53 3.34
C THR A 229 25.30 -17.32 1.93
N PRO A 230 26.18 -17.10 0.94
CA PRO A 230 25.78 -17.21 -0.47
C PRO A 230 25.22 -18.61 -0.75
N ASP A 231 24.15 -18.69 -1.54
CA ASP A 231 23.57 -19.96 -1.99
C ASP A 231 24.05 -20.23 -3.43
N HIS A 232 25.15 -20.97 -3.55
CA HIS A 232 25.74 -21.34 -4.85
C HIS A 232 25.23 -22.72 -5.27
N ASP A 233 24.69 -22.83 -6.50
CA ASP A 233 24.25 -24.11 -7.09
C ASP A 233 25.41 -25.10 -7.35
N GLN A 234 26.67 -24.69 -7.15
CA GLN A 234 27.85 -25.55 -7.23
C GLN A 234 28.79 -25.31 -6.03
N PRO A 235 29.30 -26.37 -5.38
CA PRO A 235 30.42 -26.25 -4.46
C PRO A 235 31.67 -25.92 -5.28
N ASP A 236 32.01 -24.64 -5.42
CA ASP A 236 33.23 -24.28 -6.14
C ASP A 236 34.44 -24.81 -5.38
N ALA A 237 35.23 -25.56 -6.14
CA ALA A 237 36.49 -26.12 -5.72
C ALA A 237 37.38 -25.04 -5.14
N ALA A 238 38.07 -25.41 -4.05
CA ALA A 238 39.18 -24.73 -3.41
C ALA A 238 39.88 -23.68 -4.31
N ASP A 239 39.44 -22.43 -4.23
CA ASP A 239 40.28 -21.30 -4.57
C ASP A 239 40.08 -20.21 -3.52
N GLY A 240 41.18 -19.88 -2.83
CA GLY A 240 41.23 -19.12 -1.59
C GLY A 240 40.99 -17.62 -1.77
N SER A 241 39.87 -17.24 -2.39
CA SER A 241 39.39 -15.86 -2.46
C SER A 241 38.54 -15.54 -1.22
N THR A 242 39.17 -14.86 -0.26
CA THR A 242 38.64 -14.51 1.08
C THR A 242 37.51 -13.48 1.09
N ASP A 243 36.80 -13.25 -0.03
CA ASP A 243 35.75 -12.21 -0.14
C ASP A 243 34.30 -12.78 -0.14
N GLN A 244 34.16 -14.11 -0.06
CA GLN A 244 32.89 -14.83 0.12
C GLN A 244 32.54 -15.04 1.60
N ALA A 245 32.80 -14.02 2.43
CA ALA A 245 32.64 -14.13 3.88
C ALA A 245 31.15 -14.27 4.27
N GLU A 246 30.81 -15.41 4.87
CA GLU A 246 29.59 -15.63 5.65
C GLU A 246 29.32 -14.42 6.57
N GLN A 247 28.07 -13.95 6.60
CA GLN A 247 27.65 -12.86 7.47
C GLN A 247 26.97 -13.42 8.71
N ARG A 248 27.55 -13.18 9.88
CA ARG A 248 26.98 -13.57 11.17
C ARG A 248 26.32 -12.38 11.87
N LEU A 249 25.01 -12.48 12.09
CA LEU A 249 24.19 -11.46 12.73
C LEU A 249 23.60 -12.00 14.05
N PRO A 250 24.05 -11.51 15.20
CA PRO A 250 23.43 -11.84 16.48
C PRO A 250 21.96 -11.41 16.52
N VAL A 251 21.11 -12.32 17.01
CA VAL A 251 19.68 -12.08 17.25
C VAL A 251 19.53 -11.59 18.69
N ALA A 252 18.80 -10.50 18.88
CA ALA A 252 18.50 -9.97 20.20
C ALA A 252 17.34 -10.75 20.84
N ASP A 253 17.21 -10.67 22.17
CA ASP A 253 16.12 -11.30 22.89
C ASP A 253 14.75 -10.80 22.41
N ASP A 254 13.75 -11.69 22.33
CA ASP A 254 12.41 -11.40 21.79
C ASP A 254 11.60 -10.46 22.69
N HIS A 255 11.86 -9.16 22.56
CA HIS A 255 11.11 -8.06 23.15
C HIS A 255 10.46 -7.17 22.07
N PHE A 256 10.28 -7.71 20.85
CA PHE A 256 9.68 -6.94 19.76
C PHE A 256 8.14 -6.98 19.86
N PRO A 257 7.45 -5.82 19.80
CA PRO A 257 5.99 -5.77 19.90
C PRO A 257 5.27 -6.69 18.91
N ASP A 258 4.10 -7.19 19.30
CA ASP A 258 3.26 -8.00 18.42
C ASP A 258 2.60 -7.11 17.35
N TYR A 259 3.30 -6.95 16.22
CA TYR A 259 2.86 -6.12 15.11
C TYR A 259 1.61 -6.65 14.41
N ARG A 260 1.35 -7.97 14.46
CA ARG A 260 0.18 -8.58 13.81
C ARG A 260 -1.10 -8.04 14.43
N ARG A 261 -1.14 -7.90 15.76
CA ARG A 261 -2.24 -7.22 16.46
C ARG A 261 -2.46 -5.77 16.03
N VAL A 262 -1.39 -5.03 15.76
CA VAL A 262 -1.48 -3.64 15.29
C VAL A 262 -2.05 -3.58 13.86
N LEU A 263 -1.61 -4.48 12.97
CA LEU A 263 -2.14 -4.59 11.61
C LEU A 263 -3.60 -5.09 11.58
N ASP A 264 -3.94 -6.08 12.39
CA ASP A 264 -5.30 -6.63 12.47
C ASP A 264 -6.30 -5.60 13.00
N SER A 265 -5.92 -4.85 14.05
CA SER A 265 -6.75 -3.79 14.62
C SER A 265 -7.01 -2.66 13.61
N THR A 266 -6.05 -2.36 12.74
CA THR A 266 -6.24 -1.37 11.67
C THR A 266 -7.09 -1.93 10.54
N ALA A 267 -6.94 -3.21 10.16
CA ALA A 267 -7.70 -3.89 9.10
C ALA A 267 -9.21 -3.98 9.36
N GLN A 268 -9.63 -4.07 10.63
CA GLN A 268 -11.01 -4.36 11.03
C GLN A 268 -11.90 -3.12 11.23
N SER A 269 -11.36 -1.90 11.10
CA SER A 269 -12.13 -0.66 11.30
C SER A 269 -13.08 -0.37 10.14
N ALA A 270 -14.38 -0.53 10.37
CA ALA A 270 -15.43 -0.08 9.47
C ALA A 270 -15.46 1.45 9.36
N GLY A 271 -15.66 2.00 8.15
CA GLY A 271 -15.75 3.46 7.93
C GLY A 271 -14.46 4.16 7.48
N ARG A 272 -13.57 3.46 6.77
CA ARG A 272 -12.29 4.01 6.32
C ARG A 272 -12.45 5.17 5.33
N HIS A 273 -11.82 6.29 5.65
CA HIS A 273 -11.51 7.34 4.70
C HIS A 273 -10.32 6.91 3.84
N ARG A 274 -10.43 7.02 2.52
CA ARG A 274 -9.40 6.63 1.55
C ARG A 274 -9.06 7.81 0.67
N MET A 275 -7.79 8.16 0.61
CA MET A 275 -7.28 9.19 -0.30
C MET A 275 -6.24 8.57 -1.22
N ILE A 276 -6.43 8.70 -2.53
CA ILE A 276 -5.39 8.41 -3.52
C ILE A 276 -4.84 9.76 -3.98
N ILE A 277 -3.55 9.99 -3.77
CA ILE A 277 -2.89 11.29 -3.98
C ILE A 277 -1.58 11.06 -4.74
N ASP A 278 -1.18 12.03 -5.59
CA ASP A 278 0.16 12.09 -6.18
C ASP A 278 1.22 12.15 -5.05
N ARG A 279 1.98 11.05 -4.93
CA ARG A 279 2.97 10.85 -3.87
C ARG A 279 4.12 11.85 -3.99
N ILE A 280 4.57 12.14 -5.21
CA ILE A 280 5.75 12.99 -5.45
C ILE A 280 5.42 14.43 -5.06
N ARG A 281 4.29 14.95 -5.55
CA ARG A 281 3.84 16.31 -5.21
C ARG A 281 3.52 16.45 -3.73
N LEU A 282 2.91 15.44 -3.12
CA LEU A 282 2.64 15.45 -1.68
C LEU A 282 3.96 15.50 -0.89
N LEU A 283 4.96 14.69 -1.26
CA LEU A 283 6.26 14.68 -0.61
C LEU A 283 6.98 16.03 -0.75
N GLU A 284 6.97 16.64 -1.94
CA GLU A 284 7.55 17.97 -2.18
C GLU A 284 6.91 19.03 -1.26
N LEU A 285 5.58 19.04 -1.16
CA LEU A 285 4.85 20.00 -0.35
C LEU A 285 5.13 19.86 1.14
N ILE A 286 5.26 18.64 1.66
CA ILE A 286 5.52 18.42 3.09
C ILE A 286 6.99 18.53 3.47
N SER A 287 7.92 18.30 2.54
CA SER A 287 9.36 18.35 2.80
C SER A 287 9.90 19.78 2.98
N ALA A 288 9.15 20.79 2.55
CA ALA A 288 9.54 22.21 2.66
C ALA A 288 9.69 22.70 4.11
N ASP A 289 8.89 22.15 5.04
CA ASP A 289 8.99 22.41 6.48
C ASP A 289 8.63 21.13 7.25
N GLN A 290 9.60 20.67 8.05
CA GLN A 290 9.54 19.44 8.84
C GLN A 290 9.22 19.68 10.32
N THR A 291 8.88 20.91 10.71
CA THR A 291 8.61 21.29 12.11
C THR A 291 7.13 21.37 12.42
N SER A 292 6.34 21.95 11.52
CA SER A 292 4.90 22.18 11.71
C SER A 292 4.08 20.96 11.34
N THR A 293 3.04 20.63 12.13
CA THR A 293 2.11 19.54 11.82
C THR A 293 1.43 19.80 10.48
N VAL A 294 1.52 18.84 9.55
CA VAL A 294 0.84 18.91 8.25
C VAL A 294 -0.58 18.42 8.43
N VAL A 295 -1.54 19.15 7.91
CA VAL A 295 -2.96 18.81 7.94
C VAL A 295 -3.39 18.45 6.52
N LEU A 296 -3.92 17.23 6.37
CA LEU A 296 -4.59 16.79 5.14
C LEU A 296 -6.09 16.92 5.36
N GLN A 297 -6.76 17.68 4.49
CA GLN A 297 -8.21 17.85 4.51
C GLN A 297 -8.79 17.46 3.15
N PRO A 298 -9.47 16.32 3.04
CA PRO A 298 -10.17 15.91 1.82
C PRO A 298 -11.34 16.87 1.52
N VAL A 299 -11.43 17.35 0.29
CA VAL A 299 -12.51 18.21 -0.20
C VAL A 299 -12.86 17.80 -1.63
N ALA A 300 -13.97 17.07 -1.79
CA ALA A 300 -14.42 16.52 -3.07
C ALA A 300 -13.30 15.72 -3.79
N GLU A 301 -12.83 16.18 -4.94
CA GLU A 301 -11.78 15.55 -5.76
C GLU A 301 -10.38 16.11 -5.48
N GLN A 302 -10.18 16.70 -4.31
CA GLN A 302 -8.92 17.32 -3.91
C GLN A 302 -8.61 17.06 -2.44
N VAL A 303 -7.34 17.19 -2.08
CA VAL A 303 -6.90 17.31 -0.69
C VAL A 303 -6.28 18.69 -0.51
N LEU A 304 -6.79 19.43 0.48
CA LEU A 304 -6.15 20.64 0.97
C LEU A 304 -5.02 20.24 1.92
N ILE A 305 -3.86 20.83 1.72
CA ILE A 305 -2.65 20.62 2.51
C ILE A 305 -2.33 21.95 3.18
N SER A 306 -2.41 21.98 4.50
CA SER A 306 -2.04 23.14 5.30
C SER A 306 -1.10 22.73 6.43
N ARG A 307 -0.57 23.70 7.16
CA ARG A 307 0.19 23.45 8.39
C ARG A 307 -0.49 24.14 9.56
N VAL A 308 -0.32 23.57 10.74
CA VAL A 308 -0.74 24.24 11.97
C VAL A 308 0.06 25.53 12.12
N ASN A 309 -0.62 26.65 12.35
CA ASN A 309 -0.06 28.02 12.42
C ASN A 309 0.49 28.58 11.10
N ASP A 310 0.16 27.99 9.95
CA ASP A 310 0.47 28.53 8.64
C ASP A 310 -0.83 28.86 7.90
N PRO A 311 -1.06 30.13 7.50
CA PRO A 311 -2.24 30.49 6.72
C PRO A 311 -2.19 29.94 5.29
N GLU A 312 -1.05 29.45 4.81
CA GLU A 312 -0.90 28.93 3.48
C GLU A 312 -1.59 27.57 3.31
N VAL A 313 -2.55 27.52 2.38
CA VAL A 313 -3.23 26.30 1.98
C VAL A 313 -2.87 25.95 0.54
N ARG A 314 -2.36 24.74 0.33
CA ARG A 314 -2.07 24.18 -0.99
C ARG A 314 -3.13 23.13 -1.35
N ARG A 315 -3.35 22.93 -2.66
CA ARG A 315 -4.35 22.00 -3.18
C ARG A 315 -3.68 20.95 -4.05
N LEU A 316 -3.98 19.68 -3.81
CA LEU A 316 -3.62 18.59 -4.71
C LEU A 316 -4.86 17.85 -5.19
N PRO A 317 -4.95 17.48 -6.48
CA PRO A 317 -5.95 16.53 -6.96
C PRO A 317 -5.83 15.20 -6.20
N ALA A 318 -6.97 14.64 -5.81
CA ALA A 318 -7.02 13.39 -5.07
C ALA A 318 -8.37 12.68 -5.24
N VAL A 319 -8.36 11.35 -5.25
CA VAL A 319 -9.61 10.57 -5.17
C VAL A 319 -9.90 10.28 -3.71
N CYS A 320 -10.93 10.94 -3.15
CA CYS A 320 -11.31 10.81 -1.75
C CYS A 320 -12.62 10.02 -1.62
N ASN A 321 -12.63 9.00 -0.77
CA ASN A 321 -13.83 8.22 -0.42
C ASN A 321 -13.98 8.15 1.10
N GLY A 322 -15.15 8.49 1.64
CA GLY A 322 -15.43 8.47 3.07
C GLY A 322 -15.63 9.86 3.68
N PRO A 323 -15.76 9.97 5.01
CA PRO A 323 -16.04 11.25 5.68
C PRO A 323 -14.90 12.25 5.50
N ALA A 324 -15.23 13.53 5.30
CA ALA A 324 -14.27 14.59 5.00
C ALA A 324 -13.64 15.17 6.27
N GLU A 325 -12.90 14.35 7.02
CA GLU A 325 -12.27 14.77 8.27
C GLU A 325 -10.84 15.30 8.06
N ARG A 326 -10.48 16.35 8.80
CA ARG A 326 -9.12 16.89 8.83
C ARG A 326 -8.23 15.96 9.64
N VAL A 327 -7.08 15.58 9.09
CA VAL A 327 -6.13 14.70 9.78
C VAL A 327 -4.75 15.34 9.83
N GLY A 328 -4.20 15.44 11.04
CA GLY A 328 -2.85 15.95 11.29
C GLY A 328 -1.81 14.83 11.22
N PHE A 329 -0.65 15.16 10.66
CA PHE A 329 0.52 14.28 10.63
C PHE A 329 1.77 15.03 11.04
N SER A 330 2.68 14.32 11.70
CA SER A 330 4.07 14.79 11.76
C SER A 330 4.65 14.76 10.34
N PRO A 331 5.23 15.86 9.84
CA PRO A 331 5.78 15.93 8.48
C PRO A 331 6.91 14.91 8.29
N THR A 332 7.76 14.69 9.30
CA THR A 332 8.86 13.72 9.24
C THR A 332 8.35 12.29 9.13
N LEU A 333 7.33 11.91 9.91
CA LEU A 333 6.76 10.56 9.88
C LEU A 333 6.03 10.30 8.56
N LEU A 334 5.24 11.27 8.07
CA LEU A 334 4.55 11.15 6.79
C LEU A 334 5.54 11.12 5.62
N ALA A 335 6.54 12.00 5.59
CA ALA A 335 7.56 12.01 4.54
C ALA A 335 8.30 10.68 4.43
N SER A 336 8.67 10.07 5.57
CA SER A 336 9.31 8.76 5.57
C SER A 336 8.39 7.65 5.01
N ALA A 337 7.10 7.70 5.28
CA ALA A 337 6.13 6.75 4.71
C ALA A 337 5.98 6.93 3.20
N LEU A 338 5.94 8.18 2.72
CA LEU A 338 5.87 8.49 1.28
C LEU A 338 7.15 8.07 0.54
N GLN A 339 8.33 8.33 1.11
CA GLN A 339 9.62 7.98 0.51
C GLN A 339 9.84 6.46 0.38
N SER A 340 9.23 5.67 1.26
CA SER A 340 9.35 4.21 1.26
C SER A 340 8.30 3.52 0.37
N SER A 341 7.19 4.21 0.06
CA SER A 341 6.16 3.75 -0.90
C SER A 341 6.69 3.70 -2.33
N VAL A 342 6.13 2.84 -3.18
CA VAL A 342 6.52 2.62 -4.60
C VAL A 342 5.41 3.13 -5.52
N GLY A 343 5.75 3.57 -6.74
CA GLY A 343 4.77 4.09 -7.71
C GLY A 343 4.44 5.58 -7.54
N PRO A 344 3.78 6.22 -8.51
CA PRO A 344 3.51 7.65 -8.50
C PRO A 344 2.40 8.04 -7.51
N ASP A 345 1.48 7.12 -7.20
CA ASP A 345 0.31 7.37 -6.36
C ASP A 345 0.43 6.64 -5.01
N VAL A 346 -0.01 7.33 -3.96
CA VAL A 346 -0.11 6.77 -2.62
C VAL A 346 -1.57 6.68 -2.19
N LEU A 347 -1.93 5.54 -1.62
CA LEU A 347 -3.21 5.34 -0.95
C LEU A 347 -3.01 5.52 0.56
N ILE A 348 -3.72 6.49 1.13
CA ILE A 348 -3.82 6.72 2.58
C ILE A 348 -5.19 6.25 3.04
N GLU A 349 -5.25 5.22 3.88
CA GLU A 349 -6.47 4.77 4.56
C GLU A 349 -6.45 5.19 6.03
N LEU A 350 -7.55 5.75 6.49
CA LEU A 350 -7.71 6.28 7.84
C LEU A 350 -9.04 5.81 8.41
N ALA A 351 -9.06 5.43 9.68
CA ALA A 351 -10.30 5.37 10.46
C ALA A 351 -10.15 6.24 11.72
N PRO A 352 -11.24 6.84 12.21
CA PRO A 352 -11.19 7.71 13.39
C PRO A 352 -10.48 7.04 14.57
N GLY A 353 -9.53 7.74 15.18
CA GLY A 353 -8.78 7.24 16.35
C GLY A 353 -7.80 6.09 16.08
N SER A 354 -7.53 5.75 14.81
CA SER A 354 -6.61 4.67 14.42
C SER A 354 -5.39 5.19 13.63
N ALA A 355 -4.37 4.35 13.52
CA ALA A 355 -3.20 4.65 12.69
C ALA A 355 -3.60 4.75 11.20
N ALA A 356 -2.97 5.69 10.49
CA ALA A 356 -3.12 5.81 9.04
C ALA A 356 -2.32 4.71 8.34
N VAL A 357 -2.95 3.96 7.44
CA VAL A 357 -2.27 3.01 6.55
C VAL A 357 -1.84 3.77 5.30
N VAL A 358 -0.55 3.84 5.04
CA VAL A 358 0.05 4.45 3.85
C VAL A 358 0.65 3.33 3.01
N ARG A 359 0.18 3.18 1.78
CA ARG A 359 0.66 2.15 0.85
C ARG A 359 0.71 2.65 -0.58
N SER A 360 1.44 1.95 -1.42
CA SER A 360 1.34 2.16 -2.87
C SER A 360 -0.09 1.88 -3.33
N ALA A 361 -0.59 2.65 -4.29
CA ALA A 361 -1.85 2.32 -4.97
C ALA A 361 -1.71 1.05 -5.84
N ASP A 362 -0.49 0.73 -6.26
CA ASP A 362 -0.19 -0.30 -7.27
C ASP A 362 0.43 -1.58 -6.69
N ASP A 363 0.97 -1.53 -5.46
CA ASP A 363 1.67 -2.64 -4.81
C ASP A 363 1.26 -2.81 -3.34
N GLY A 364 0.75 -4.00 -2.98
CA GLY A 364 0.31 -4.34 -1.64
C GLY A 364 1.37 -5.01 -0.75
N SER A 365 2.56 -5.31 -1.29
CA SER A 365 3.60 -6.09 -0.58
C SER A 365 4.35 -5.31 0.51
N PHE A 366 4.19 -3.99 0.53
CA PHE A 366 4.75 -3.10 1.54
C PHE A 366 3.63 -2.24 2.15
N SER A 367 3.50 -2.29 3.47
CA SER A 367 2.53 -1.50 4.21
C SER A 367 3.23 -0.65 5.25
N THR A 368 2.87 0.63 5.31
CA THR A 368 3.33 1.56 6.34
C THR A 368 2.15 2.00 7.20
N LEU A 369 2.37 2.07 8.51
CA LEU A 369 1.47 2.70 9.46
C LEU A 369 2.09 3.99 9.98
N VAL A 370 1.32 5.06 10.02
CA VAL A 370 1.70 6.35 10.59
C VAL A 370 0.64 6.79 11.60
N MET A 371 1.03 7.06 12.85
CA MET A 371 0.10 7.59 13.83
C MET A 371 -0.27 9.04 13.49
N PRO A 372 -1.56 9.36 13.32
CA PRO A 372 -1.99 10.74 13.15
C PRO A 372 -1.78 11.53 14.45
N ARG A 373 -1.54 12.83 14.32
CA ARG A 373 -1.57 13.77 15.44
C ARG A 373 -3.00 14.26 15.65
N ARG A 374 -3.40 14.35 16.92
CA ARG A 374 -4.61 15.10 17.28
C ARG A 374 -4.41 16.56 16.89
N LEU A 375 -5.38 17.08 16.17
CA LEU A 375 -5.52 18.51 15.93
C LEU A 375 -6.26 19.05 17.15
N ASP A 376 -5.70 20.04 17.83
CA ASP A 376 -6.47 20.79 18.82
C ASP A 376 -7.56 21.55 18.04
N ASP A 377 -8.82 21.47 18.48
CA ASP A 377 -9.94 22.19 17.85
C ASP A 377 -9.65 23.70 17.88
N GLN A 378 -9.18 24.25 16.76
CA GLN A 378 -9.30 25.68 16.51
C GLN A 378 -10.66 25.95 15.86
N PRO A 379 -11.40 26.97 16.33
CA PRO A 379 -12.71 27.30 15.81
C PRO A 379 -12.62 27.65 14.33
N ASP A 380 -13.68 27.29 13.60
CA ASP A 380 -13.88 27.55 12.19
C ASP A 380 -13.67 29.06 11.89
N PRO A 381 -12.75 29.45 10.98
CA PRO A 381 -12.55 30.86 10.64
C PRO A 381 -13.76 31.50 9.94
N ASP A 382 -14.81 30.75 9.63
CA ASP A 382 -16.07 31.25 9.04
C ASP A 382 -17.19 31.58 10.05
N GLU A 383 -16.98 31.43 11.37
CA GLU A 383 -17.87 32.03 12.37
C GLU A 383 -17.58 33.54 12.49
N ARG A 384 -18.21 34.33 11.60
CA ARG A 384 -18.32 35.78 11.83
C ARG A 384 -19.01 36.01 13.17
N PRO A 385 -18.48 36.90 14.05
CA PRO A 385 -19.24 37.31 15.22
C PRO A 385 -20.52 37.98 14.73
N ALA A 386 -21.67 37.46 15.19
CA ALA A 386 -22.96 38.09 14.98
C ALA A 386 -22.87 39.54 15.49
N ASP A 387 -23.22 40.48 14.61
CA ASP A 387 -23.39 41.89 14.95
C ASP A 387 -24.27 42.01 16.19
N ASP A 388 -23.70 42.51 17.28
CA ASP A 388 -24.42 42.91 18.47
C ASP A 388 -25.18 44.22 18.17
N VAL A 389 -26.39 44.08 17.63
CA VAL A 389 -27.38 45.16 17.57
C VAL A 389 -27.99 45.30 18.96
N GLY A 390 -27.38 46.13 19.79
CA GLY A 390 -28.00 46.60 21.04
C GLY A 390 -29.15 47.59 20.75
N PRO A 391 -30.32 47.48 21.41
CA PRO A 391 -31.42 48.41 21.20
C PRO A 391 -31.31 49.67 22.09
N ALA A 392 -31.63 50.80 21.46
CA ALA A 392 -32.11 52.10 21.97
C ALA A 392 -31.26 52.89 23.00
#